data_AF-A0A527ZXF2-F1
#
_entry.id   AF-A0A527ZXF2-F1
#
_cell.length_a   1.000
_cell.length_b   1.000
_cell.length_c   1.000
_cell.angle_alpha   90.00
_cell.angle_beta   90.00
_cell.angle_gamma   90.00
#
_symmetry.space_group_name_H-M   'P 1'
#
loop_
_entity.id
_entity.type
_entity.pdbx_description
1 polymer ?
#
loop_
_entity_poly.entity_id
_entity_poly.type
_entity_poly.pdbx_seq_one_letter_code
_entity_poly.pdbx_strand_id
1 'polypeptide(L)' 'MTSDVAIIAGAGPGLSASLARLLAKEGFRVVLA' A
#
# COMPACT_ATOMS: atom_id res chain seq x y z
N MET A 1 -0.86 -18.27 5.60
CA MET A 1 -0.92 -16.89 6.13
C MET A 1 -1.65 -16.06 5.08
N THR A 2 -2.86 -15.62 5.35
CA THR A 2 -3.60 -14.70 4.45
C THR A 2 -3.10 -13.30 4.70
N SER A 3 -2.44 -12.68 3.72
CA SER A 3 -2.01 -11.28 3.80
C SER A 3 -3.19 -10.37 3.45
N ASP A 4 -3.49 -9.41 4.32
CA ASP A 4 -4.52 -8.40 4.03
C ASP A 4 -4.11 -7.55 2.82
N VAL A 5 -5.09 -7.23 1.97
CA VAL A 5 -4.86 -6.49 0.73
C VAL A 5 -5.27 -5.04 0.92
N ALA A 6 -4.35 -4.12 0.64
CA ALA A 6 -4.62 -2.68 0.67
C ALA A 6 -4.61 -2.11 -0.76
N ILE A 7 -5.71 -1.51 -1.18
CA ILE A 7 -5.82 -0.81 -2.47
C ILE A 7 -5.70 0.70 -2.24
N ILE A 8 -4.74 1.34 -2.90
CA ILE A 8 -4.52 2.79 -2.83
C ILE A 8 -4.90 3.40 -4.17
N ALA A 9 -5.98 4.16 -4.19
CA ALA A 9 -6.45 4.89 -5.38
C ALA A 9 -5.76 6.26 -5.50
N GLY A 10 -5.41 6.66 -6.72
CA GLY A 10 -4.72 7.94 -6.97
C GLY A 10 -3.27 7.89 -6.49
N ALA A 11 -2.58 6.77 -6.72
CA ALA A 11 -1.19 6.62 -6.32
C ALA A 11 -0.28 7.58 -7.12
N GLY A 12 0.53 8.37 -6.40
CA GLY A 12 1.47 9.32 -6.98
C GLY A 12 2.68 9.56 -6.08
N PRO A 13 3.70 10.28 -6.57
CA PRO A 13 4.87 10.65 -5.79
C PRO A 13 4.45 11.57 -4.64
N GLY A 14 4.39 11.02 -3.42
CA GLY A 14 3.95 11.77 -2.24
C GLY A 14 3.41 10.87 -1.12
N LEU A 15 2.35 11.34 -0.46
CA LEU A 15 1.71 10.68 0.68
C LEU A 15 1.28 9.25 0.36
N SER A 16 0.64 9.03 -0.79
CA SER A 16 0.20 7.70 -1.23
C SER A 16 1.35 6.70 -1.32
N ALA A 17 2.53 7.14 -1.80
CA ALA A 17 3.73 6.30 -1.85
C ALA A 17 4.34 6.05 -0.46
N SER A 18 4.30 7.03 0.44
CA SER A 18 4.72 6.84 1.84
C SER A 18 3.82 5.86 2.58
N LEU A 19 2.51 5.94 2.38
CA LEU A 19 1.53 5.01 2.95
C LEU A 19 1.71 3.60 2.39
N ALA A 20 1.90 3.45 1.07
CA ALA A 20 2.18 2.17 0.43
C ALA A 20 3.40 1.47 1.04
N ARG A 21 4.48 2.21 1.30
CA ARG A 21 5.69 1.67 1.93
C ARG A 21 5.48 1.24 3.38
N LEU A 22 4.66 1.97 4.14
CA LEU A 22 4.33 1.60 5.51
C LEU A 22 3.52 0.31 5.53
N LEU A 23 2.44 0.24 4.75
CA LEU A 23 1.56 -0.94 4.70
C LEU A 23 2.30 -2.19 4.20
N ALA A 24 3.19 -2.03 3.22
CA ALA A 24 4.05 -3.14 2.77
C ALA A 24 4.97 -3.66 3.89
N LYS A 25 5.48 -2.79 4.77
CA LYS A 25 6.29 -3.19 5.94
C LYS A 25 5.47 -3.91 7.01
N GLU A 26 4.20 -3.53 7.17
CA GLU A 26 3.25 -4.19 8.08
C GLU A 26 2.74 -5.54 7.54
N GLY A 27 3.20 -5.97 6.36
CA GLY A 27 2.87 -7.29 5.78
C GLY A 27 1.64 -7.30 4.88
N PHE A 28 1.10 -6.13 4.51
CA PHE A 28 0.00 -6.03 3.55
C PHE A 28 0.49 -6.26 2.12
N ARG A 29 -0.36 -6.89 1.31
CA ARG A 29 -0.20 -6.89 -0.15
C ARG A 29 -0.80 -5.59 -0.70
N VAL A 30 0.05 -4.64 -1.04
CA VAL A 30 -0.37 -3.33 -1.54
C VAL A 30 -0.59 -3.36 -3.04
N VAL A 31 -1.72 -2.80 -3.50
CA VAL A 31 -2.07 -2.59 -4.90
C VAL A 31 -2.29 -1.09 -5.12
N LEU A 32 -1.68 -0.54 -6.16
CA LEU A 32 -1.79 0.86 -6.54
C LEU A 32 -2.72 0.95 -7.77
N ALA A 33 -3.73 1.83 -7.72
CA ALA A 33 -4.73 2.05 -8.78
C ALA A 33 -4.85 3.53 -9.16
#